data_AF-A0A022KXL4-F1
#
_entry.id   AF-A0A022KXL4-F1
#
_cell.length_a   1.000
_cell.length_b   1.000
_cell.length_c   1.000
_cell.angle_alpha   90.00
_cell.angle_beta   90.00
_cell.angle_gamma   90.00
#
_symmetry.space_group_name_H-M   'P 1'
#
loop_
_entity.id
_entity.type
_entity.pdbx_description
1 polymer ?
#
loop_
_entity_poly.entity_id
_entity_poly.type
_entity_poly.pdbx_seq_one_letter_code
_entity_poly.pdbx_strand_id
1 'polypeptide(L)'
;MANPLVKIAVTASGFVAARIGRRIADAGWGAVFGEEPPDDKFTRNSEKETKKRVKQAKKDGLSKAEIDEIRNPADDVPWWKGMLWAVVSGILLQGLRTAAQSGAKKGTDRLTRRRPRPNRG
;
A
#
# COMPACT_ATOMS: atom_id res chain seq x y z
N MET A 1 27.21 -13.78 -9.04
CA MET A 1 26.19 -12.95 -9.71
C MET A 1 24.82 -13.57 -9.47
N ALA A 2 23.87 -12.83 -8.89
CA ALA A 2 22.52 -13.37 -8.63
C ALA A 2 21.87 -13.82 -9.94
N ASN A 3 21.42 -15.08 -10.00
CA ASN A 3 20.80 -15.68 -11.18
C ASN A 3 19.61 -14.81 -11.65
N PRO A 4 19.53 -14.41 -12.93
CA PRO A 4 18.47 -13.55 -13.46
C PRO A 4 17.04 -14.05 -13.13
N LEU A 5 16.84 -15.37 -13.10
CA LEU A 5 15.56 -15.98 -12.74
C LEU A 5 15.14 -15.68 -11.30
N VAL A 6 16.11 -15.63 -10.39
CA VAL A 6 15.87 -15.30 -8.97
C VAL A 6 15.48 -13.83 -8.83
N LYS A 7 16.08 -12.93 -9.61
CA LYS A 7 15.67 -11.52 -9.64
C LYS A 7 14.23 -11.36 -10.13
N ILE A 8 13.86 -12.03 -11.22
CA ILE A 8 12.49 -11.96 -11.76
C ILE A 8 11.48 -12.52 -10.74
N ALA A 9 11.79 -13.67 -10.12
CA ALA A 9 10.94 -14.26 -9.11
C ALA A 9 10.78 -13.37 -7.87
N VAL A 10 11.86 -12.76 -7.37
CA VAL A 10 11.83 -11.82 -6.23
C VAL A 10 11.03 -10.55 -6.58
N THR A 11 11.16 -10.03 -7.80
CA THR A 11 10.40 -8.85 -8.25
C THR A 11 8.91 -9.16 -8.39
N ALA A 12 8.56 -10.29 -9.02
CA ALA A 12 7.18 -10.72 -9.18
C ALA A 12 6.50 -10.99 -7.83
N SER A 13 7.18 -11.73 -6.94
CA SER A 13 6.69 -12.00 -5.58
C SER A 13 6.60 -10.73 -4.74
N GLY A 14 7.55 -9.79 -4.90
CA GLY A 14 7.48 -8.47 -4.27
C GLY A 14 6.27 -7.65 -4.71
N PHE A 15 5.91 -7.67 -5.99
CA PHE A 15 4.72 -7.00 -6.51
C PHE A 15 3.42 -7.59 -5.94
N VAL A 16 3.32 -8.92 -5.91
CA VAL A 16 2.16 -9.62 -5.32
C VAL A 16 2.06 -9.34 -3.81
N ALA A 17 3.18 -9.42 -3.10
CA ALA A 17 3.25 -9.13 -1.67
C ALA A 17 2.85 -7.68 -1.36
N ALA A 18 3.30 -6.71 -2.17
CA ALA A 18 2.90 -5.32 -2.00
C ALA A 18 1.38 -5.13 -2.17
N ARG A 19 0.76 -5.83 -3.13
CA ARG A 19 -0.69 -5.76 -3.34
C ARG A 19 -1.48 -6.36 -2.17
N ILE A 20 -1.03 -7.49 -1.64
CA ILE A 20 -1.65 -8.15 -0.48
C ILE A 20 -1.44 -7.31 0.78
N GLY A 21 -0.21 -6.86 1.02
CA GLY A 21 0.15 -6.02 2.16
C GLY A 21 -0.64 -4.73 2.19
N ARG A 22 -0.85 -4.08 1.04
CA ARG A 22 -1.71 -2.90 0.95
C ARG A 22 -3.16 -3.20 1.36
N ARG A 23 -3.75 -4.30 0.87
CA ARG A 23 -5.11 -4.68 1.30
C ARG A 23 -5.23 -4.96 2.79
N ILE A 24 -4.23 -5.63 3.36
CA ILE A 24 -4.18 -5.92 4.80
C ILE A 24 -4.05 -4.62 5.60
N ALA A 25 -3.18 -3.71 5.15
CA ALA A 25 -3.02 -2.41 5.78
C ALA A 25 -4.31 -1.58 5.69
N ASP A 26 -4.96 -1.53 4.52
CA ASP A 26 -6.20 -0.79 4.30
C ASP A 26 -7.32 -1.34 5.21
N ALA A 27 -7.46 -2.67 5.27
CA ALA A 27 -8.45 -3.33 6.12
C ALA A 27 -8.15 -3.14 7.62
N GLY A 28 -6.87 -3.22 8.02
CA GLY A 28 -6.45 -2.97 9.39
C GLY A 28 -6.68 -1.53 9.82
N TRP A 29 -6.45 -0.58 8.91
CA TRP A 29 -6.74 0.83 9.15
C TRP A 29 -8.24 1.09 9.32
N GLY A 30 -9.06 0.56 8.42
CA GLY A 30 -10.52 0.65 8.51
C GLY A 30 -11.08 -0.04 9.76
N ALA A 31 -10.47 -1.14 10.23
CA ALA A 31 -10.89 -1.80 11.46
C ALA A 31 -10.55 -1.02 12.73
N VAL A 32 -9.41 -0.30 12.75
CA VAL A 32 -8.97 0.47 13.92
C VAL A 32 -9.63 1.85 13.98
N PHE A 33 -9.74 2.53 12.85
CA PHE A 33 -10.19 3.92 12.78
C PHE A 33 -11.57 4.10 12.15
N GLY A 34 -12.18 3.07 11.54
CA GLY A 34 -13.47 3.18 10.87
C GLY A 34 -13.46 4.07 9.62
N GLU A 35 -12.28 4.53 9.20
CA GLU A 35 -12.06 5.52 8.14
C GLU A 35 -11.20 4.92 7.02
N GLU A 36 -11.27 5.50 5.82
CA GLU A 36 -10.30 5.18 4.77
C GLU A 36 -8.90 5.70 5.16
N PRO A 37 -7.83 4.94 4.86
CA PRO A 37 -6.48 5.39 5.12
C PRO A 37 -6.14 6.65 4.31
N PRO A 38 -5.29 7.55 4.84
CA PRO A 38 -4.86 8.75 4.13
C PRO A 38 -3.85 8.40 3.03
N ASP A 39 -4.34 7.79 1.95
CA ASP A 39 -3.58 7.39 0.78
C ASP A 39 -3.89 8.27 -0.45
N ASP A 40 -3.12 8.10 -1.52
CA ASP A 40 -3.32 8.84 -2.78
C ASP A 40 -4.70 8.66 -3.42
N LYS A 41 -5.41 7.56 -3.11
CA LYS A 41 -6.76 7.35 -3.61
C LYS A 41 -7.75 8.16 -2.79
N PHE A 42 -7.58 8.19 -1.47
CA PHE A 42 -8.40 9.00 -0.57
C PHE A 42 -8.34 10.48 -0.96
N THR A 43 -7.14 11.04 -1.17
CA THR A 43 -6.98 12.44 -1.60
C THR A 43 -7.62 12.71 -2.98
N ARG A 44 -7.44 11.80 -3.94
CA ARG A 44 -8.07 11.93 -5.27
C ARG A 44 -9.59 11.79 -5.24
N ASN A 45 -10.11 10.91 -4.39
CA ASN A 45 -11.55 10.69 -4.25
C ASN A 45 -12.19 11.87 -3.53
N SER A 46 -11.58 12.35 -2.46
CA SER A 46 -12.04 13.52 -1.70
C SER A 46 -12.07 14.77 -2.58
N GLU A 47 -11.04 15.02 -3.40
CA GLU A 47 -11.03 16.11 -4.37
C GLU A 47 -12.16 15.99 -5.41
N LYS A 48 -12.39 14.78 -5.94
CA LYS A 48 -13.46 14.53 -6.92
C LYS A 48 -14.83 14.75 -6.30
N GLU A 49 -15.05 14.28 -5.08
CA GLU A 49 -16.30 14.50 -4.36
C GLU A 49 -16.52 15.96 -4.03
N THR A 50 -15.49 16.66 -3.55
CA THR A 50 -15.54 18.11 -3.27
C THR A 50 -15.92 18.87 -4.54
N LYS A 51 -15.28 18.57 -5.68
CA LYS A 51 -15.64 19.15 -6.98
C LYS A 51 -17.06 18.82 -7.41
N LYS A 52 -17.58 17.62 -7.12
CA LYS A 52 -18.99 17.27 -7.38
C LYS A 52 -19.94 18.06 -6.48
N ARG A 53 -19.66 18.16 -5.18
CA ARG A 53 -20.45 18.94 -4.21
C ARG A 53 -20.48 20.42 -4.58
N VAL A 54 -19.34 21.00 -4.94
CA VAL A 54 -19.23 22.38 -5.45
C VAL A 54 -20.05 22.57 -6.73
N LYS A 55 -20.00 21.62 -7.67
CA LYS A 55 -20.80 21.70 -8.91
C LYS A 55 -22.30 21.56 -8.63
N GLN A 56 -22.68 20.72 -7.67
CA GLN A 56 -24.08 20.54 -7.27
C GLN A 56 -24.60 21.80 -6.56
N ALA A 57 -23.84 22.34 -5.60
CA ALA A 57 -24.15 23.58 -4.91
C ALA A 57 -24.32 24.78 -5.86
N LYS A 58 -23.50 24.85 -6.93
CA LYS A 58 -23.67 25.84 -8.00
C LYS A 58 -24.96 25.67 -8.79
N LYS A 59 -25.43 24.43 -8.99
CA LYS A 59 -26.70 24.14 -9.66
C LYS A 59 -27.90 24.44 -8.76
N ASP A 60 -27.73 24.23 -7.47
CA ASP A 60 -28.77 24.45 -6.45
C ASP A 60 -28.89 25.95 -6.07
N GLY A 61 -28.05 26.81 -6.65
CA GLY A 61 -28.15 28.27 -6.51
C GLY A 61 -27.54 28.84 -5.22
N LEU A 62 -26.69 28.08 -4.52
CA LEU A 62 -26.00 28.55 -3.32
C LEU A 62 -25.09 29.76 -3.62
N SER A 63 -24.94 30.61 -2.61
CA SER A 63 -24.07 31.78 -2.69
C SER A 63 -22.59 31.35 -2.78
N LYS A 64 -21.73 32.24 -3.30
CA LYS A 64 -20.29 31.96 -3.40
C LYS A 64 -19.66 31.67 -2.03
N ALA A 65 -20.13 32.34 -0.97
CA ALA A 65 -19.64 32.12 0.39
C ALA A 65 -19.93 30.70 0.90
N GLU A 66 -21.12 30.17 0.62
CA GLU A 66 -21.51 28.80 1.01
C GLU A 66 -20.78 27.74 0.18
N ILE A 67 -20.46 28.05 -1.08
CA ILE A 67 -19.65 27.17 -1.94
C ILE A 67 -18.20 27.11 -1.46
N ASP A 68 -17.64 28.23 -1.01
CA ASP A 68 -16.27 28.31 -0.48
C ASP A 68 -16.13 27.61 0.88
N GLU A 69 -17.24 27.42 1.60
CA GLU A 69 -17.28 26.65 2.86
C GLU A 69 -17.25 25.12 2.63
N ILE A 70 -17.45 24.66 1.37
CA ILE A 70 -17.30 23.24 1.00
C ILE A 70 -15.81 22.86 1.03
N ARG A 71 -15.35 22.43 2.22
CA ARG A 71 -13.99 21.93 2.43
C ARG A 71 -13.78 20.53 1.88
N ASN A 72 -12.55 20.28 1.46
CA ASN A 72 -12.10 18.95 1.08
C ASN A 72 -11.84 18.13 2.35
N PRO A 73 -12.51 16.98 2.54
CA PRO A 73 -12.34 16.18 3.76
C PRO A 73 -10.92 15.62 3.91
N ALA A 74 -10.08 15.62 2.86
CA ALA A 74 -8.67 15.29 2.99
C ALA A 74 -7.84 16.36 3.71
N ASP A 75 -8.25 17.63 3.64
CA ASP A 75 -7.53 18.73 4.27
C ASP A 75 -7.76 18.76 5.80
N ASP A 76 -8.85 18.13 6.26
CA ASP A 76 -9.20 18.02 7.67
C ASP A 76 -8.62 16.74 8.32
N VAL A 77 -7.91 15.89 7.57
CA VAL A 77 -7.26 14.70 8.15
C VAL A 77 -6.09 15.14 9.03
N PRO A 78 -6.04 14.73 10.31
CA PRO A 78 -4.92 15.03 11.18
C PRO A 78 -3.57 14.55 10.59
N TRP A 79 -2.58 15.45 10.53
CA TRP A 79 -1.25 15.15 9.97
C TRP A 79 -0.59 13.90 10.59
N TRP A 80 -0.84 13.64 11.88
CA TRP A 80 -0.30 12.48 12.58
C TRP A 80 -0.85 11.16 12.06
N LYS A 81 -2.10 11.12 11.56
CA LYS A 81 -2.68 9.92 10.93
C LYS A 81 -1.92 9.58 9.65
N GLY A 82 -1.56 10.60 8.85
CA GLY A 82 -0.70 10.43 7.68
C GLY A 82 0.68 9.87 8.03
N MET A 83 1.33 10.41 9.07
CA MET A 83 2.61 9.91 9.54
C MET A 83 2.53 8.48 10.08
N LEU A 84 1.50 8.17 10.88
CA LEU A 84 1.26 6.83 11.39
C LEU A 84 1.06 5.83 10.25
N TRP A 85 0.24 6.18 9.26
CA TRP A 85 0.03 5.35 8.08
C TRP A 85 1.31 5.09 7.29
N ALA A 86 2.13 6.13 7.09
CA ALA A 86 3.41 6.00 6.41
C ALA A 86 4.38 5.08 7.17
N VAL A 87 4.45 5.20 8.50
CA VAL A 87 5.28 4.35 9.36
C VAL A 87 4.81 2.89 9.32
N VAL A 88 3.51 2.66 9.52
CA VAL A 88 2.92 1.31 9.51
C VAL A 88 3.13 0.64 8.14
N SER A 89 2.85 1.37 7.07
CA SER A 89 3.07 0.89 5.69
C SER A 89 4.54 0.59 5.42
N GLY A 90 5.46 1.44 5.90
CA GLY A 90 6.90 1.24 5.77
C GLY A 90 7.39 -0.02 6.48
N ILE A 91 6.97 -0.23 7.73
CA ILE A 91 7.31 -1.43 8.51
C ILE A 91 6.76 -2.68 7.83
N LEU A 92 5.53 -2.63 7.35
CA LEU A 92 4.87 -3.77 6.70
C LEU A 92 5.56 -4.14 5.38
N LEU A 93 5.91 -3.16 4.55
CA LEU A 93 6.70 -3.37 3.33
C LEU A 93 8.10 -3.90 3.62
N GLN A 94 8.75 -3.41 4.66
CA GLN A 94 10.09 -3.87 5.06
C GLN A 94 10.04 -5.31 5.57
N GLY A 95 9.02 -5.66 6.36
CA GLY A 95 8.77 -7.04 6.80
C GLY A 95 8.55 -7.99 5.62
N LEU A 96 7.70 -7.60 4.66
CA LEU A 96 7.46 -8.38 3.45
C LEU A 96 8.72 -8.54 2.60
N ARG A 97 9.54 -7.49 2.47
CA ARG A 97 10.81 -7.55 1.73
C ARG A 97 11.80 -8.52 2.37
N THR A 98 11.97 -8.48 3.68
CA THR A 98 12.87 -9.37 4.42
C THR A 98 12.39 -10.83 4.36
N ALA A 99 11.07 -11.04 4.44
CA ALA A 99 10.45 -12.35 4.28
C ALA A 99 10.66 -12.90 2.85
N ALA A 100 10.45 -12.08 1.82
CA ALA A 100 10.67 -12.46 0.44
C ALA A 100 12.14 -12.79 0.15
N GLN A 101 13.09 -12.00 0.67
CA GLN A 101 14.53 -12.30 0.55
C GLN A 101 14.92 -13.60 1.25
N SER A 102 14.40 -13.83 2.45
CA SER A 102 14.66 -15.05 3.23
C SER A 102 14.05 -16.29 2.55
N GLY A 103 12.84 -16.16 2.01
CA GLY A 103 12.15 -17.22 1.26
C GLY A 103 12.85 -17.53 -0.06
N ALA A 104 13.24 -16.51 -0.80
CA ALA A 104 14.00 -16.66 -2.04
C ALA A 104 15.35 -17.35 -1.79
N LYS A 105 16.07 -16.96 -0.73
CA LYS A 105 17.35 -17.60 -0.35
C LYS A 105 17.18 -19.07 0.01
N LYS A 106 16.19 -19.41 0.85
CA LYS A 106 15.87 -20.82 1.19
C LYS A 106 15.42 -21.63 -0.03
N GLY A 107 14.64 -21.03 -0.92
CA GLY A 107 14.19 -21.66 -2.16
C GLY A 107 15.35 -21.92 -3.13
N THR A 108 16.25 -20.94 -3.30
CA THR A 108 17.46 -21.12 -4.08
C THR A 108 18.37 -22.17 -3.47
N ASP A 109 18.61 -22.16 -2.15
CA ASP A 109 19.45 -23.16 -1.49
C ASP A 109 18.87 -24.59 -1.63
N ARG A 110 17.54 -24.72 -1.65
CA ARG A 110 16.87 -26.00 -1.89
C ARG A 110 17.00 -26.47 -3.35
N LEU A 111 17.02 -25.54 -4.31
CA LEU A 111 17.17 -25.84 -5.73
C LEU A 111 18.63 -26.02 -6.16
N THR A 112 19.58 -25.37 -5.49
CA THR A 112 21.02 -25.42 -5.79
C THR A 112 21.79 -26.45 -4.95
N ARG A 113 21.24 -26.92 -3.82
CA ARG A 113 21.79 -28.11 -3.14
C ARG A 113 21.66 -29.32 -4.07
N ARG A 114 22.75 -29.63 -4.78
CA ARG A 114 22.96 -30.96 -5.36
C ARG A 114 22.70 -31.99 -4.26
N ARG A 115 21.79 -32.94 -4.49
CA ARG A 115 21.65 -34.12 -3.61
C ARG A 115 23.06 -34.66 -3.34
N PRO A 116 23.41 -35.01 -2.08
CA PRO A 116 24.66 -35.69 -1.81
C PRO A 116 24.71 -36.90 -2.73
N ARG A 117 25.71 -36.98 -3.61
CA ARG A 117 25.94 -38.24 -4.34
C ARG A 117 26.33 -39.24 -3.26
N PRO A 118 25.59 -40.35 -3.07
CA PRO A 118 26.08 -41.40 -2.21
C PRO A 118 27.44 -41.81 -2.75
N ASN A 119 28.42 -41.91 -1.85
CA ASN A 119 29.80 -42.30 -2.13
C ASN A 119 29.88 -43.23 -3.34
N ARG A 120 30.59 -42.81 -4.39
CA ARG A 120 31.20 -43.80 -5.28
C ARG A 120 32.29 -44.44 -4.44
N GLY A 121 31.97 -45.60 -3.87
CA GLY A 121 32.97 -46.55 -3.39
C GLY A 121 33.90 -46.96 -4.51
#